data_AF-A0A7J4I7B8-F1
#
_entry.id   AF-A0A7J4I7B8-F1
#
_cell.length_a   1.000
_cell.length_b   1.000
_cell.length_c   1.000
_cell.angle_alpha   90.00
_cell.angle_beta   90.00
_cell.angle_gamma   90.00
#
_symmetry.space_group_name_H-M   'P 1'
#
loop_
_entity.id
_entity.type
_entity.pdbx_description
1 polymer ?
#
loop_
_entity_poly.entity_id
_entity_poly.type
_entity_poly.pdbx_seq_one_letter_code
_entity_poly.pdbx_strand_id
1 'polypeptide(L)'
;MKTILDIGLKRGKKNYRMPNKIKKRALYPHILRGIFDTDGCLKFSKQSRKVNYYPRIQFALMPSDITNFISIMLEKLEIKHGKWTEDNSRGFQTNSKLVYFHISGSDNLENWMRIIGTHNPVHITKYMIWKKWLLHIKITTFTAF
;
A
#
# COMPACT_ATOMS: atom_id res chain seq x y z
N MET A 1 26.06 -15.39 5.58
CA MET A 1 24.78 -14.84 5.05
C MET A 1 23.85 -14.61 6.23
N LYS A 2 23.37 -13.38 6.47
CA LYS A 2 22.42 -13.13 7.58
C LYS A 2 21.06 -13.70 7.22
N THR A 3 20.48 -14.47 8.13
CA THR A 3 19.14 -15.05 7.98
C THR A 3 18.05 -14.01 8.29
N ILE A 4 16.82 -14.29 7.87
CA ILE A 4 15.63 -13.48 8.22
C ILE A 4 15.40 -13.42 9.74
N LEU A 5 15.86 -14.44 10.48
CA LEU A 5 15.80 -14.45 11.94
C LEU A 5 16.76 -13.41 12.55
N ASP A 6 17.93 -13.21 11.95
CA ASP A 6 18.99 -12.30 12.44
C ASP A 6 18.62 -10.81 12.33
N ILE A 7 17.65 -10.50 11.47
CA ILE A 7 17.07 -9.16 11.34
C ILE A 7 15.88 -8.94 12.29
N GLY A 8 15.51 -9.94 13.09
CA GLY A 8 14.49 -9.85 14.14
C GLY A 8 13.08 -10.32 13.70
N LEU A 9 12.95 -10.95 12.53
CA LEU A 9 11.68 -11.53 12.08
C LEU A 9 11.58 -12.97 12.57
N LYS A 10 10.66 -13.26 13.49
CA LYS A 10 10.45 -14.62 14.03
C LYS A 10 9.39 -15.38 13.21
N ARG A 11 9.54 -16.71 13.13
CA ARG A 11 8.48 -17.62 12.65
C ARG A 11 7.40 -17.77 13.74
N GLY A 12 6.12 -17.72 13.39
CA GLY A 12 5.00 -17.97 14.34
C GLY A 12 3.88 -16.93 14.29
N LYS A 13 3.07 -16.86 15.36
CA LYS A 13 1.95 -15.90 15.49
C LYS A 13 2.41 -14.45 15.27
N LYS A 14 1.53 -13.62 14.70
CA LYS A 14 1.75 -12.20 14.37
C LYS A 14 1.91 -11.31 15.62
N ASN A 15 2.94 -11.55 16.43
CA ASN A 15 3.27 -10.75 17.60
C ASN A 15 4.68 -10.14 17.44
N TYR A 16 4.87 -9.44 16.32
CA TYR A 16 6.15 -8.88 15.92
C TYR A 16 6.25 -7.39 16.27
N ARG A 17 7.33 -7.02 16.94
CA ARG A 17 7.78 -5.62 17.04
C ARG A 17 8.68 -5.32 15.87
N MET A 18 8.53 -4.13 15.28
CA MET A 18 9.38 -3.71 14.17
C MET A 18 10.84 -3.57 14.65
N PRO A 19 11.81 -4.32 14.08
CA PRO A 19 13.20 -4.24 14.50
C PRO A 19 13.78 -2.83 14.33
N ASN A 20 14.52 -2.33 15.31
CA ASN A 20 15.10 -0.97 15.23
C ASN A 20 16.06 -0.81 14.04
N LYS A 21 16.71 -1.90 13.60
CA LYS A 21 17.60 -1.92 12.43
C LYS A 21 16.90 -1.48 11.13
N ILE A 22 15.59 -1.69 11.02
CA ILE A 22 14.80 -1.33 9.83
C ILE A 22 14.07 0.02 9.96
N LYS A 23 14.16 0.70 11.12
CA LYS A 23 13.61 2.04 11.34
C LYS A 23 14.51 3.17 10.80
N LYS A 24 15.27 2.90 9.73
CA LYS A 24 16.14 3.89 9.09
C LYS A 24 15.38 4.57 7.96
N ARG A 25 15.42 5.92 7.90
CA ARG A 25 14.70 6.70 6.88
C ARG A 25 14.99 6.22 5.44
N ALA A 26 16.24 5.86 5.16
CA ALA A 26 16.65 5.34 3.86
C ALA A 26 15.92 4.04 3.45
N LEU A 27 15.37 3.29 4.41
CA LEU A 27 14.65 2.05 4.15
C LEU A 27 13.13 2.24 3.99
N TYR A 28 12.60 3.43 4.30
CA TYR A 28 11.15 3.67 4.29
C TYR A 28 10.51 3.37 2.93
N PRO A 29 11.09 3.82 1.79
CA PRO A 29 10.49 3.51 0.50
C PRO A 29 10.46 2.01 0.22
N HIS A 30 11.50 1.28 0.60
CA HIS A 30 11.58 -0.16 0.38
C HIS A 30 10.57 -0.94 1.25
N ILE A 31 10.37 -0.51 2.50
CA ILE A 31 9.39 -1.12 3.41
C ILE A 31 7.96 -0.87 2.91
N LEU A 32 7.66 0.39 2.58
CA LEU A 32 6.33 0.76 2.06
C LEU A 32 6.03 0.07 0.73
N ARG A 33 7.02 -0.04 -0.16
CA ARG A 33 6.89 -0.79 -1.42
C ARG A 33 6.60 -2.27 -1.15
N GLY A 34 7.32 -2.90 -0.24
CA GLY A 34 7.09 -4.30 0.13
C GLY A 34 5.66 -4.55 0.61
N ILE A 35 5.16 -3.69 1.51
CA ILE A 35 3.77 -3.76 2.01
C ILE A 35 2.76 -3.54 0.87
N PHE A 36 3.02 -2.57 0.00
CA PHE A 36 2.11 -2.26 -1.10
C PHE A 36 2.09 -3.36 -2.17
N ASP A 37 3.23 -3.96 -2.48
CA ASP A 37 3.30 -5.04 -3.47
C ASP A 37 2.58 -6.31 -2.98
N THR A 38 2.48 -6.54 -1.66
CA THR A 38 1.82 -7.72 -1.07
C THR A 38 0.34 -7.50 -0.75
N ASP A 39 0.01 -6.40 -0.06
CA ASP A 39 -1.33 -6.17 0.52
C ASP A 39 -1.99 -4.89 -0.04
N GLY A 40 -1.31 -4.23 -0.97
CA GLY A 40 -1.77 -2.99 -1.57
C GLY A 40 -2.62 -3.15 -2.82
N CYS A 41 -3.31 -2.06 -3.13
CA CYS A 41 -4.10 -1.93 -4.32
C CYS A 41 -4.04 -0.50 -4.85
N LEU A 42 -3.66 -0.37 -6.11
CA LEU A 42 -3.96 0.82 -6.90
C LEU A 42 -5.35 0.66 -7.53
N LYS A 43 -6.27 1.56 -7.17
CA LYS A 43 -7.62 1.65 -7.72
C LYS A 43 -7.92 3.05 -8.23
N PHE A 44 -8.91 3.15 -9.11
CA PHE A 44 -9.37 4.41 -9.65
C PHE A 44 -10.87 4.54 -9.44
N SER A 45 -11.30 5.67 -8.90
CA SER A 45 -12.71 5.96 -8.66
C SER A 45 -13.22 7.03 -9.60
N LYS A 46 -14.54 7.05 -9.81
CA LYS A 46 -15.25 8.23 -10.31
C LYS A 46 -15.30 9.29 -9.21
N GLN A 47 -15.27 10.55 -9.60
CA GLN A 47 -15.54 11.69 -8.71
C GLN A 47 -16.62 12.54 -9.38
N SER A 48 -16.24 13.32 -10.39
CA SER A 48 -17.18 14.10 -11.21
C SER A 48 -17.44 13.51 -12.60
N ARG A 49 -16.53 12.68 -13.12
CA ARG A 49 -16.60 12.11 -14.46
C ARG A 49 -17.34 10.77 -14.48
N LYS A 50 -17.94 10.43 -15.63
CA LYS A 50 -18.57 9.11 -15.88
C LYS A 50 -17.57 7.94 -15.89
N VAL A 51 -16.28 8.24 -15.94
CA VAL A 51 -15.16 7.30 -16.05
C VAL A 51 -14.30 7.30 -14.77
N ASN A 52 -13.68 6.17 -14.46
CA ASN A 52 -12.76 6.06 -13.34
C ASN A 52 -11.46 6.76 -13.70
N TYR A 53 -11.07 7.79 -12.94
CA TYR A 53 -9.85 8.55 -13.26
C TYR A 53 -9.08 8.96 -12.01
N TYR A 54 -9.75 9.03 -10.87
CA TYR A 54 -9.15 9.53 -9.65
C TYR A 54 -8.38 8.42 -8.95
N PRO A 55 -7.04 8.50 -8.88
CA PRO A 55 -6.23 7.43 -8.32
C PRO A 55 -6.32 7.37 -6.80
N ARG A 56 -6.31 6.14 -6.29
CA ARG A 56 -6.32 5.82 -4.87
C ARG A 56 -5.42 4.61 -4.65
N ILE A 57 -4.37 4.80 -3.86
CA ILE A 57 -3.56 3.72 -3.29
C ILE A 57 -4.21 3.38 -1.95
N GLN A 58 -4.46 2.09 -1.73
CA GLN A 58 -5.02 1.60 -0.48
C GLN A 58 -4.32 0.30 -0.07
N PHE A 59 -4.09 0.13 1.22
CA PHE A 59 -3.67 -1.13 1.83
C PHE A 59 -4.24 -1.20 3.24
N ALA A 60 -4.45 -2.41 3.73
CA ALA A 60 -5.02 -2.68 5.05
C ALA A 60 -4.17 -3.70 5.79
N LEU A 61 -3.96 -3.49 7.08
CA LEU A 61 -3.14 -4.36 7.91
C LEU A 61 -3.79 -4.55 9.28
N MET A 62 -3.41 -5.63 9.95
CA MET A 62 -3.82 -5.85 11.33
C MET A 62 -3.12 -4.84 12.26
N PRO A 63 -3.82 -4.29 13.28
CA PRO A 63 -3.26 -3.38 14.26
C PRO A 63 -1.99 -3.96 14.87
N SER A 64 -0.91 -3.18 14.77
CA SER A 64 0.43 -3.59 15.19
C SER A 64 1.38 -2.39 15.17
N ASP A 65 2.57 -2.55 15.74
CA ASP A 65 3.61 -1.51 15.72
C ASP A 65 3.92 -1.00 14.31
N ILE A 66 3.89 -1.88 13.30
CA ILE A 66 4.16 -1.48 11.91
C ILE A 66 3.08 -0.55 11.38
N THR A 67 1.81 -0.74 11.73
CA THR A 67 0.73 0.18 11.31
C THR A 67 0.90 1.57 11.90
N ASN A 68 1.39 1.69 13.13
CA ASN A 68 1.70 3.01 13.69
C ASN A 68 2.92 3.63 13.02
N PHE A 69 3.90 2.82 12.64
CA PHE A 69 5.10 3.30 11.97
C PHE A 69 4.87 3.71 10.51
N ILE A 70 3.88 3.14 9.82
CA ILE A 70 3.55 3.51 8.44
C ILE A 70 3.20 5.00 8.32
N SER A 71 2.37 5.55 9.21
CA SER A 71 2.05 6.99 9.18
C SER A 71 3.30 7.85 9.28
N ILE A 72 4.21 7.49 10.19
CA ILE A 72 5.49 8.19 10.37
C ILE A 72 6.33 8.10 9.09
N MET A 73 6.41 6.93 8.46
CA MET A 73 7.15 6.77 7.20
C MET A 73 6.56 7.63 6.08
N LEU A 74 5.23 7.65 5.93
CA LEU A 74 4.55 8.45 4.92
C LEU A 74 4.73 9.95 5.15
N GLU A 75 4.61 10.43 6.38
CA GLU A 75 4.85 11.83 6.76
C GLU A 75 6.29 12.26 6.48
N LYS A 76 7.28 11.41 6.81
CA LYS A 76 8.71 11.70 6.56
C LYS A 76 9.08 11.67 5.07
N LEU A 77 8.22 11.10 4.23
CA LEU A 77 8.32 11.12 2.77
C LEU A 77 7.38 12.17 2.14
N GLU A 78 6.72 12.99 2.97
CA GLU A 78 5.79 14.05 2.54
C GLU A 78 4.61 13.54 1.72
N ILE A 79 4.17 12.30 1.97
CA ILE A 79 3.02 11.67 1.31
C ILE A 79 1.78 11.86 2.19
N LYS A 80 0.82 12.64 1.69
CA LYS A 80 -0.46 12.86 2.36
C LYS A 80 -1.28 11.57 2.35
N HIS A 81 -1.78 11.16 3.51
CA HIS A 81 -2.52 9.92 3.67
C HIS A 81 -3.65 10.07 4.68
N GLY A 82 -4.71 9.29 4.49
CA GLY A 82 -5.73 9.02 5.49
C GLY A 82 -5.47 7.69 6.18
N LYS A 83 -5.84 7.61 7.46
CA LYS A 83 -5.78 6.39 8.29
C LYS A 83 -7.10 6.25 9.03
N TRP A 84 -7.70 5.07 9.01
CA TRP A 84 -8.86 4.74 9.84
C TRP A 84 -8.83 3.27 10.23
N THR A 85 -9.63 2.92 11.23
CA THR A 85 -9.80 1.55 11.69
C THR A 85 -11.24 1.13 11.46
N GLU A 86 -11.44 -0.01 10.79
CA GLU A 86 -12.76 -0.62 10.65
C GLU A 86 -12.82 -1.90 11.49
N ASP A 87 -13.98 -2.13 12.08
CA ASP A 87 -14.30 -3.44 12.64
C ASP A 87 -14.77 -4.35 11.52
N ASN A 88 -14.04 -5.44 11.28
CA ASN A 88 -14.34 -6.39 10.22
C ASN A 88 -15.15 -7.60 10.73
N SER A 89 -15.79 -7.47 11.90
CA SER A 89 -16.65 -8.49 12.53
C SER A 89 -17.76 -9.02 11.62
N ARG A 90 -18.13 -8.30 10.56
CA ARG A 90 -19.15 -8.72 9.58
C ARG A 90 -18.62 -9.55 8.40
N GLY A 91 -17.33 -9.50 8.08
CA GLY A 91 -16.76 -10.08 6.85
C GLY A 91 -15.86 -11.28 7.06
N PHE A 92 -15.16 -11.34 8.20
CA PHE A 92 -14.39 -12.49 8.64
C PHE A 92 -14.90 -12.85 10.03
N GLN A 93 -15.24 -14.12 10.28
CA GLN A 93 -15.78 -14.63 11.57
C GLN A 93 -14.85 -14.46 12.78
N THR A 94 -13.83 -13.62 12.67
CA THR A 94 -12.92 -13.21 13.71
C THR A 94 -13.17 -11.72 13.98
N ASN A 95 -13.47 -11.35 15.24
CA ASN A 95 -13.56 -9.97 15.74
C ASN A 95 -12.23 -9.22 15.53
N SER A 96 -11.92 -8.90 14.28
CA SER A 96 -10.61 -8.46 13.83
C SER A 96 -10.75 -7.06 13.25
N LYS A 97 -10.13 -6.09 13.93
CA LYS A 97 -10.08 -4.69 13.50
C LYS A 97 -9.02 -4.55 12.42
N LEU A 98 -9.29 -3.90 11.29
CA LEU A 98 -8.27 -3.60 10.27
C LEU A 98 -7.92 -2.11 10.30
N VAL A 99 -6.64 -1.80 10.18
CA VAL A 99 -6.15 -0.43 9.99
C VAL A 99 -5.93 -0.21 8.50
N TYR A 100 -6.69 0.71 7.93
CA TYR A 100 -6.60 1.09 6.52
C TYR A 100 -5.76 2.34 6.35
N PHE A 101 -4.96 2.33 5.30
CA PHE A 101 -4.24 3.49 4.78
C PHE A 101 -4.74 3.81 3.39
N HIS A 102 -4.90 5.09 3.11
CA HIS A 102 -5.40 5.56 1.83
C HIS A 102 -4.70 6.83 1.40
N ILE A 103 -4.18 6.79 0.17
CA ILE A 103 -3.42 7.87 -0.45
C ILE A 103 -4.14 8.21 -1.75
N SER A 104 -4.63 9.43 -1.86
CA SER A 104 -5.58 9.87 -2.89
C SER A 104 -5.03 11.00 -3.74
N GLY A 105 -5.40 11.00 -5.01
CA GLY A 105 -5.10 12.10 -5.94
C GLY A 105 -3.86 11.87 -6.81
N SER A 106 -3.84 12.54 -7.96
CA SER A 106 -2.79 12.43 -8.98
C SER A 106 -1.41 12.70 -8.39
N ASP A 107 -1.27 13.80 -7.66
CA ASP A 107 0.03 14.27 -7.18
C ASP A 107 0.63 13.30 -6.17
N ASN A 108 -0.22 12.71 -5.32
CA ASN A 108 0.21 11.68 -4.39
C ASN A 108 0.56 10.37 -5.09
N LEU A 109 -0.16 9.97 -6.14
CA LEU A 109 0.21 8.80 -6.94
C LEU A 109 1.54 9.00 -7.65
N GLU A 110 1.77 10.16 -8.25
CA GLU A 110 3.05 10.49 -8.90
C GLU A 110 4.19 10.50 -7.88
N ASN A 111 4.00 11.13 -6.72
CA ASN A 111 4.97 11.11 -5.64
C ASN A 111 5.25 9.69 -5.13
N TRP A 112 4.22 8.87 -4.99
CA TRP A 112 4.37 7.47 -4.63
C TRP A 112 5.23 6.73 -5.66
N MET A 113 4.90 6.84 -6.95
CA MET A 113 5.62 6.12 -8.00
C MET A 113 7.08 6.58 -8.13
N ARG A 114 7.35 7.87 -7.90
CA ARG A 114 8.70 8.44 -7.91
C ARG A 114 9.55 8.00 -6.72
N ILE A 115 8.99 8.00 -5.51
CA ILE A 115 9.74 7.77 -4.27
C ILE A 115 9.77 6.28 -3.90
N ILE A 116 8.61 5.63 -3.96
CA ILE A 116 8.37 4.27 -3.46
C ILE A 116 8.33 3.28 -4.62
N GLY A 117 7.55 3.58 -5.66
CA GLY A 117 7.32 2.69 -6.79
C GLY A 117 6.56 1.41 -6.41
N THR A 118 6.59 0.43 -7.30
CA THR A 118 6.00 -0.90 -7.13
C THR A 118 6.69 -1.87 -8.08
N HIS A 119 6.84 -3.13 -7.69
CA HIS A 119 7.26 -4.19 -8.61
C HIS A 119 6.10 -5.09 -9.03
N ASN A 120 4.90 -4.87 -8.49
CA ASN A 120 3.72 -5.63 -8.88
C ASN A 120 3.29 -5.23 -10.31
N PRO A 121 3.38 -6.13 -11.30
CA PRO A 121 3.11 -5.80 -12.71
C PRO A 121 1.67 -5.32 -12.93
N VAL A 122 0.72 -5.76 -12.10
CA VAL A 122 -0.67 -5.29 -12.16
C VAL A 122 -0.76 -3.80 -11.81
N HIS A 123 -0.03 -3.36 -10.77
CA HIS A 123 -0.01 -1.96 -10.35
C HIS A 123 0.76 -1.08 -11.33
N ILE A 124 1.89 -1.58 -11.87
CA ILE A 124 2.63 -0.92 -12.95
C ILE A 124 1.71 -0.67 -14.15
N THR A 125 1.03 -1.72 -14.63
CA THR A 125 0.13 -1.63 -15.80
C THR A 125 -0.98 -0.60 -15.58
N LYS A 126 -1.62 -0.64 -14.40
CA LYS A 126 -2.64 0.33 -13.99
C LYS A 126 -2.12 1.77 -14.01
N TYR A 127 -0.93 2.01 -13.46
CA TYR A 127 -0.29 3.32 -13.46
C TYR A 127 0.03 3.78 -14.89
N MET A 128 0.60 2.92 -15.74
CA MET A 128 0.98 3.28 -17.11
C MET A 128 -0.24 3.64 -17.97
N ILE A 129 -1.34 2.88 -17.85
CA ILE A 129 -2.61 3.21 -18.51
C ILE A 129 -3.10 4.57 -18.06
N TRP A 130 -3.14 4.80 -16.74
CA TRP A 130 -3.58 6.07 -16.20
C TRP A 130 -2.68 7.23 -16.61
N LYS A 131 -1.36 7.06 -16.62
CA LYS A 131 -0.39 8.08 -17.02
C LYS A 131 -0.56 8.48 -18.49
N LYS A 132 -0.83 7.50 -19.36
CA LYS A 132 -1.00 7.73 -20.80
C LYS A 132 -2.33 8.40 -21.14
N TRP A 133 -3.41 8.02 -20.45
CA TRP A 133 -4.77 8.40 -20.84
C TRP A 133 -5.50 9.30 -19.85
N LEU A 134 -4.87 9.61 -18.70
CA LEU A 134 -5.47 10.30 -17.54
C LEU A 134 -6.78 9.66 -17.04
N LEU A 135 -6.95 8.37 -17.33
CA LEU A 135 -8.17 7.60 -17.11
C LEU A 135 -7.79 6.14 -16.86
N HIS A 136 -8.63 5.43 -16.12
CA HIS A 136 -8.53 3.99 -15.93
C HIS A 136 -9.67 3.29 -16.66
N ILE A 137 -9.28 2.50 -17.64
CA ILE A 137 -10.15 1.55 -18.33
C ILE A 137 -10.06 0.24 -17.54
N LYS A 138 -11.21 -0.34 -17.18
CA LYS A 138 -11.23 -1.71 -16.67
C LYS A 138 -10.79 -2.61 -17.83
N ILE A 139 -9.52 -2.99 -17.86
CA ILE A 139 -9.09 -4.11 -18.69
C ILE A 139 -9.46 -5.35 -17.91
N THR A 140 -10.60 -5.96 -18.22
CA THR A 140 -10.82 -7.37 -17.94
C THR A 140 -9.66 -8.10 -18.61
N THR A 141 -8.86 -8.79 -17.80
CA THR A 141 -7.73 -9.63 -18.19
C THR A 141 -7.85 -10.12 -19.63
N PHE A 142 -6.95 -9.69 -20.51
CA PHE A 142 -6.63 -10.49 -21.68
C PHE A 142 -5.98 -11.77 -21.15
N THR A 143 -6.77 -12.83 -21.05
CA THR A 143 -6.21 -14.18 -21.18
C THR A 143 -5.57 -14.24 -22.55
N ALA A 144 -4.25 -14.06 -22.58
CA ALA A 144 -3.47 -14.35 -23.77
C ALA A 144 -3.55 -15.87 -24.01
N PHE A 145 -4.04 -16.24 -25.19
CA PHE A 145 -3.84 -17.56 -25.78
C PHE A 145 -2.39 -17.71 -26.23
#